data_AF-A0A537ABE6-F1
#
_entry.id   AF-A0A537ABE6-F1
#
_cell.length_a   1.000
_cell.length_b   1.000
_cell.length_c   1.000
_cell.angle_alpha   90.00
_cell.angle_beta   90.00
_cell.angle_gamma   90.00
#
_symmetry.space_group_name_H-M   'P 1'
#
loop_
_entity.id
_entity.type
_entity.pdbx_description
1 polymer ?
#
loop_
_entity_poly.entity_id
_entity_poly.type
_entity_poly.pdbx_seq_one_letter_code
_entity_poly.pdbx_strand_id
1 'polypeptide(L)'
;RLLAEAADPEVAVILMDVVLGYGAHADPAGEMAPAIRKAHEIARKQRRALAVVGFVCGTDEDPQGLARQEAALREAGMLLESSNARAARLAARLVA
;
A
#
# COMPACT_ATOMS: atom_id res chain seq x y z
N ARG A 1 7.79 -10.08 -1.97
CA ARG A 1 8.55 -9.01 -2.67
C ARG A 1 8.57 -7.70 -1.91
N LEU A 2 7.45 -7.19 -1.36
CA LEU A 2 7.40 -5.89 -0.63
C LEU A 2 8.62 -5.61 0.27
N LEU A 3 8.97 -6.53 1.17
CA LEU A 3 10.08 -6.32 2.11
C LEU A 3 11.47 -6.33 1.46
N ALA A 4 11.62 -7.02 0.32
CA ALA A 4 12.87 -7.00 -0.45
C ALA A 4 13.05 -5.63 -1.10
N GLU A 5 12.00 -5.09 -1.75
CA GLU A 5 12.02 -3.72 -2.30
C GLU A 5 12.20 -2.68 -1.18
N ALA A 6 11.62 -2.91 0.00
CA ALA A 6 11.82 -2.05 1.15
C ALA A 6 13.23 -2.15 1.77
N ALA A 7 14.02 -3.16 1.43
CA ALA A 7 15.41 -3.26 1.85
C ALA A 7 16.37 -2.61 0.84
N ASP A 8 15.93 -2.43 -0.40
CA ASP A 8 16.71 -1.81 -1.46
C ASP A 8 16.85 -0.29 -1.25
N PRO A 9 18.09 0.24 -1.17
CA PRO A 9 18.32 1.67 -0.97
C PRO A 9 17.95 2.53 -2.19
N GLU A 10 17.85 1.97 -3.40
CA GLU A 10 17.46 2.69 -4.62
C GLU A 10 15.93 2.88 -4.72
N VAL A 11 15.14 2.17 -3.90
CA VAL A 11 13.68 2.23 -3.92
C VAL A 11 13.15 3.33 -2.97
N ALA A 12 12.71 4.44 -3.56
CA ALA A 12 12.04 5.53 -2.84
C ALA A 12 10.52 5.32 -2.67
N VAL A 13 9.87 4.63 -3.61
CA VAL A 13 8.41 4.42 -3.63
C VAL A 13 8.08 2.98 -4.00
N ILE A 14 7.14 2.38 -3.28
CA ILE A 14 6.47 1.14 -3.69
C ILE A 14 5.03 1.49 -4.03
N LEU A 15 4.65 1.26 -5.29
CA LEU A 15 3.29 1.43 -5.79
C LEU A 15 2.60 0.06 -5.83
N MET A 16 1.43 -0.08 -5.22
CA MET A 16 0.67 -1.34 -5.22
C MET A 16 -0.85 -1.12 -5.14
N ASP A 17 -1.62 -2.00 -5.77
CA ASP A 17 -3.08 -1.97 -5.70
C ASP A 17 -3.59 -3.15 -4.86
N VAL A 18 -4.66 -2.93 -4.09
CA VAL A 18 -5.33 -3.96 -3.30
C VAL A 18 -6.67 -4.28 -3.95
N VAL A 19 -6.87 -5.51 -4.41
CA VAL A 19 -8.08 -5.92 -5.13
C VAL A 19 -9.03 -6.67 -4.19
N LEU A 20 -10.31 -6.29 -4.19
CA LEU A 20 -11.39 -6.91 -3.44
C LEU A 20 -12.28 -7.76 -4.36
N GLY A 21 -13.34 -8.34 -3.77
CA GLY A 21 -14.35 -9.11 -4.48
C GLY A 21 -14.14 -10.61 -4.40
N TYR A 22 -14.97 -11.35 -5.14
CA TYR A 22 -14.98 -12.80 -5.11
C TYR A 22 -13.68 -13.39 -5.67
N GLY A 23 -13.09 -14.33 -4.92
CA GLY A 23 -11.81 -14.95 -5.27
C GLY A 23 -10.58 -14.20 -4.75
N ALA A 24 -10.74 -13.01 -4.19
CA ALA A 24 -9.67 -12.34 -3.43
C ALA A 24 -9.57 -12.88 -2.00
N HIS A 25 -8.49 -12.51 -1.31
CA HIS A 25 -8.33 -12.81 0.11
C HIS A 25 -9.51 -12.25 0.92
N ALA A 26 -9.87 -12.90 2.03
CA ALA A 26 -11.00 -12.47 2.87
C ALA A 26 -10.71 -11.16 3.63
N ASP A 27 -9.43 -10.90 3.91
CA ASP A 27 -8.97 -9.63 4.50
C ASP A 27 -7.61 -9.21 3.92
N PRO A 28 -7.57 -8.64 2.70
CA PRO A 28 -6.30 -8.27 2.05
C PRO A 28 -5.50 -7.23 2.85
N ALA A 29 -6.17 -6.23 3.45
CA ALA A 29 -5.54 -5.21 4.26
C ALA A 29 -4.99 -5.77 5.58
N GLY A 30 -5.72 -6.69 6.22
CA GLY A 30 -5.23 -7.40 7.41
C GLY A 30 -3.92 -8.13 7.16
N GLU A 31 -3.80 -8.80 6.01
CA GLU A 31 -2.57 -9.50 5.60
C GLU A 31 -1.45 -8.52 5.23
N MET A 32 -1.77 -7.41 4.55
CA MET A 32 -0.75 -6.47 4.07
C MET A 32 -0.26 -5.45 5.10
N ALA A 33 -1.10 -5.04 6.05
CA ALA A 33 -0.78 -4.01 7.02
C ALA A 33 0.51 -4.29 7.83
N PRO A 34 0.76 -5.51 8.36
CA PRO A 34 2.02 -5.83 9.03
C PRO A 34 3.24 -5.64 8.12
N ALA A 35 3.15 -6.03 6.85
CA ALA A 35 4.25 -5.92 5.91
C ALA A 35 4.53 -4.47 5.50
N ILE A 36 3.49 -3.63 5.37
CA ILE A 36 3.63 -2.18 5.10
C ILE A 36 4.32 -1.49 6.29
N ARG A 37 3.88 -1.76 7.52
CA ARG A 37 4.56 -1.24 8.73
C ARG A 37 6.02 -1.67 8.77
N LYS A 38 6.30 -2.94 8.44
CA LYS A 38 7.67 -3.46 8.42
C LYS A 38 8.54 -2.82 7.34
N ALA A 39 7.99 -2.56 6.16
CA ALA A 39 8.68 -1.84 5.09
C ALA A 39 9.15 -0.44 5.57
N HIS A 40 8.25 0.29 6.22
CA HIS A 40 8.57 1.59 6.83
C HIS A 40 9.64 1.48 7.92
N GLU A 41 9.60 0.46 8.78
CA GLU A 41 10.64 0.22 9.78
C GLU A 41 12.02 -0.04 9.16
N ILE A 42 12.09 -0.85 8.10
CA ILE A 42 13.35 -1.17 7.41
C ILE A 42 13.96 0.11 6.84
N ALA A 43 13.16 0.90 6.13
CA ALA A 43 13.58 2.19 5.58
C ALA A 43 14.07 3.15 6.69
N ARG A 44 13.31 3.28 7.79
CA ARG A 44 13.72 4.13 8.92
C ARG A 44 15.05 3.70 9.54
N LYS A 45 15.30 2.40 9.69
CA LYS A 45 16.58 1.87 10.20
C LYS A 45 17.76 2.22 9.29
N GLN A 46 17.51 2.32 7.98
CA GLN A 46 18.49 2.75 6.99
C GLN A 46 18.58 4.29 6.86
N ARG A 47 17.86 5.05 7.71
CA ARG A 47 17.78 6.53 7.67
C ARG A 47 17.27 7.08 6.33
N ARG A 48 16.39 6.33 5.66
CA ARG A 48 15.74 6.73 4.40
C ARG A 48 14.23 6.86 4.56
N ALA A 49 13.62 7.66 3.70
CA ALA A 49 12.18 7.67 3.53
C ALA A 49 11.79 6.59 2.49
N LEU A 50 10.65 5.95 2.72
CA LEU A 50 10.00 5.05 1.78
C LEU A 50 8.51 5.42 1.77
N ALA A 51 7.95 5.66 0.59
CA ALA A 51 6.50 5.81 0.47
C ALA A 51 5.89 4.49 -0.04
N VAL A 52 4.80 4.05 0.58
CA VAL A 52 3.95 3.00 0.04
C VAL A 52 2.67 3.66 -0.44
N VAL A 53 2.40 3.59 -1.74
CA VAL A 53 1.31 4.33 -2.41
C VAL A 53 0.40 3.34 -3.12
N GLY A 54 -0.89 3.62 -3.21
CA GLY A 54 -1.78 2.77 -4.01
C GLY A 54 -3.25 3.14 -3.97
N PHE A 55 -4.09 2.21 -4.40
CA PHE A 55 -5.55 2.31 -4.34
C PHE A 55 -6.17 0.95 -4.00
N VAL A 56 -7.43 0.97 -3.52
CA VAL A 56 -8.22 -0.25 -3.33
C VAL A 56 -9.21 -0.40 -4.47
N CYS A 57 -9.03 -1.46 -5.27
CA CYS A 57 -9.94 -1.85 -6.35
C CYS A 57 -11.07 -2.70 -5.79
N GLY A 58 -12.23 -2.11 -5.60
CA GLY A 58 -13.41 -2.81 -5.10
C GLY A 58 -14.59 -1.86 -4.92
N THR A 59 -15.66 -2.39 -4.37
CA THR A 59 -16.92 -1.70 -4.10
C THR A 59 -17.33 -1.88 -2.64
N ASP A 60 -18.27 -1.07 -2.17
CA ASP A 60 -18.86 -1.22 -0.83
C ASP A 60 -19.64 -2.53 -0.67
N GLU A 61 -20.04 -3.18 -1.77
CA GLU A 61 -20.76 -4.45 -1.78
C GLU A 61 -19.82 -5.67 -1.71
N ASP A 62 -18.50 -5.47 -1.86
CA ASP A 62 -17.54 -6.57 -1.78
C ASP A 62 -17.45 -7.14 -0.36
N PRO A 63 -17.33 -8.48 -0.19
CA PRO A 63 -17.36 -9.15 1.11
C PRO A 63 -16.33 -8.64 2.14
N GLN A 64 -15.21 -8.09 1.66
CA GLN A 64 -14.11 -7.58 2.49
C GLN A 64 -14.42 -6.23 3.14
N GLY A 65 -15.40 -5.48 2.61
CA GLY A 65 -15.79 -4.15 3.03
C GLY A 65 -14.78 -3.07 2.67
N LEU A 66 -15.01 -2.33 1.58
CA LEU A 66 -14.09 -1.32 1.04
C LEU A 66 -13.58 -0.33 2.10
N ALA A 67 -14.48 0.34 2.82
CA ALA A 67 -14.10 1.33 3.82
C ALA A 67 -13.20 0.77 4.93
N ARG A 68 -13.45 -0.47 5.39
CA ARG A 68 -12.63 -1.14 6.40
C ARG A 68 -11.22 -1.42 5.85
N GLN A 69 -11.14 -1.92 4.63
CA GLN A 69 -9.87 -2.23 3.96
C GLN A 69 -9.02 -0.97 3.78
N GLU A 70 -9.63 0.12 3.30
CA GLU A 70 -8.93 1.38 3.14
C GLU A 70 -8.44 1.96 4.47
N ALA A 71 -9.28 1.92 5.52
CA ALA A 71 -8.91 2.42 6.84
C ALA A 71 -7.69 1.69 7.42
N ALA A 72 -7.68 0.36 7.33
CA ALA A 72 -6.58 -0.47 7.82
C ALA A 72 -5.26 -0.20 7.05
N LEU A 73 -5.32 0.00 5.73
CA LEU A 73 -4.15 0.33 4.92
C LEU A 73 -3.61 1.74 5.23
N ARG A 74 -4.50 2.75 5.40
CA ARG A 74 -4.09 4.10 5.81
C ARG A 74 -3.43 4.08 7.19
N GLU A 75 -4.00 3.35 8.14
CA GLU A 75 -3.42 3.18 9.48
C GLU A 75 -2.05 2.48 9.43
N ALA A 76 -1.85 1.54 8.52
CA ALA A 76 -0.56 0.90 8.28
C ALA A 76 0.50 1.84 7.69
N GLY A 77 0.11 3.04 7.24
CA GLY A 77 1.00 4.04 6.65
C GLY A 77 1.05 4.01 5.12
N MET A 78 0.04 3.42 4.47
CA MET A 78 -0.11 3.50 3.01
C MET A 78 -0.82 4.80 2.60
N LEU A 79 -0.26 5.46 1.60
CA LEU A 79 -0.87 6.63 0.96
C LEU A 79 -1.88 6.14 -0.10
N LEU A 80 -3.16 6.10 0.28
CA LEU A 80 -4.23 5.73 -0.63
C LEU A 80 -4.74 6.92 -1.44
N GLU A 81 -4.85 6.72 -2.75
CA GLU A 81 -5.52 7.62 -3.69
C GLU A 81 -6.83 7.00 -4.18
N SER A 82 -7.71 7.81 -4.77
CA SER A 82 -9.03 7.36 -5.22
C SER A 82 -9.02 6.55 -6.53
N SER A 83 -7.85 6.40 -7.18
CA SER A 83 -7.68 5.52 -8.34
C SER A 83 -6.22 5.18 -8.57
N ASN A 84 -5.96 4.08 -9.28
CA ASN A 84 -4.60 3.70 -9.71
C ASN A 84 -3.88 4.83 -10.47
N ALA A 85 -4.59 5.56 -11.33
CA ALA A 85 -4.02 6.65 -12.12
C ALA A 85 -3.59 7.82 -11.23
N ARG A 86 -4.30 8.09 -10.12
CA ARG A 86 -3.88 9.10 -9.15
C ARG A 86 -2.73 8.59 -8.28
N ALA A 87 -2.76 7.33 -7.87
CA ALA A 87 -1.67 6.68 -7.13
C ALA A 87 -0.35 6.73 -7.92
N ALA A 88 -0.39 6.37 -9.21
CA ALA A 88 0.76 6.44 -10.11
C ALA A 88 1.30 7.87 -10.26
N ARG A 89 0.42 8.87 -10.43
CA ARG A 89 0.83 10.28 -10.48
C ARG A 89 1.44 10.77 -9.17
N LEU A 90 0.92 10.32 -8.02
CA LEU A 90 1.51 10.64 -6.72
C LEU A 90 2.90 9.99 -6.60
N ALA A 91 3.04 8.72 -6.94
CA ALA A 91 4.33 8.03 -6.95
C ALA A 91 5.36 8.76 -7.82
N ALA A 92 4.99 9.15 -9.05
CA ALA A 92 5.85 9.92 -9.94
C ALA A 92 6.30 11.27 -9.34
N ARG A 93 5.41 11.98 -8.63
CA ARG A 93 5.76 13.25 -7.95
C ARG A 93 6.70 13.06 -6.77
N LEU A 94 6.70 11.89 -6.13
CA LEU A 94 7.55 11.61 -4.97
C LEU A 94 9.00 11.26 -5.36
N VAL A 95 9.24 10.92 -6.64
CA VAL A 95 10.56 10.55 -7.17
C VAL A 95 11.12 11.56 -8.18
N ALA A 96 10.39 12.63 -8.46
CA ALA A 96 10.81 13.74 -9.32
C ALA A 96 11.70 14.72 -8.54
#